data_AF-A0A1B7V0K4-F1
#
_entry.id   AF-A0A1B7V0K4-F1
#
_cell.length_a   1.000
_cell.length_b   1.000
_cell.length_c   1.000
_cell.angle_alpha   90.00
_cell.angle_beta   90.00
_cell.angle_gamma   90.00
#
_symmetry.space_group_name_H-M   'P 1'
#
loop_
_entity.id
_entity.type
_entity.pdbx_description
1 polymer ?
#
loop_
_entity_poly.entity_id
_entity_poly.type
_entity_poly.pdbx_seq_one_letter_code
_entity_poly.pdbx_strand_id
1 'polypeptide(L)'
;MERWATSQGGYWDGQKWFVGDFDGDGKDDMGKAFNDNGLASIDFHISTGKGFIMHRAATRQGGFWPEQQWFVGDFDGDGRDEPGKVFSANGLASMDVYI
;
A
#
# COMPACT_ATOMS: atom_id res chain seq x y z
N MET A 1 -10.89 -10.13 -21.41
CA MET A 1 -10.06 -9.21 -20.60
C MET A 1 -10.66 -7.83 -20.71
N GLU A 2 -10.86 -7.15 -19.59
CA GLU A 2 -11.29 -5.75 -19.55
C GLU A 2 -10.19 -4.89 -18.94
N ARG A 3 -10.10 -3.63 -19.39
CA ARG A 3 -9.20 -2.64 -18.79
C ARG A 3 -10.03 -1.72 -17.90
N TRP A 4 -9.76 -1.75 -16.60
CA TRP A 4 -10.53 -1.00 -15.61
C TRP A 4 -9.97 0.42 -15.35
N ALA A 5 -8.70 0.67 -15.60
CA ALA A 5 -8.10 1.99 -15.41
C ALA A 5 -6.96 2.29 -16.37
N THR A 6 -6.71 3.59 -16.57
CA THR A 6 -5.56 4.15 -17.29
C THR A 6 -4.97 5.31 -16.48
N SER A 7 -3.66 5.53 -16.60
CA SER A 7 -2.95 6.68 -16.01
C SER A 7 -3.07 6.79 -14.48
N GLN A 8 -2.91 5.66 -13.79
CA GLN A 8 -3.02 5.52 -12.33
C GLN A 8 -1.68 5.83 -11.62
N GLY A 9 -1.05 6.95 -11.98
CA GLY A 9 0.27 7.34 -11.46
C GLY A 9 1.46 6.67 -12.17
N GLY A 10 2.66 6.96 -11.68
CA GLY A 10 3.90 6.44 -12.27
C GLY A 10 4.17 4.98 -11.90
N TYR A 11 4.89 4.28 -12.77
CA TYR A 11 5.32 2.89 -12.61
C TYR A 11 6.82 2.79 -12.86
N TRP A 12 7.56 2.21 -11.91
CA TRP A 12 9.00 1.99 -12.00
C TRP A 12 9.43 0.86 -11.06
N ASP A 13 10.66 0.37 -11.24
CA ASP A 13 11.18 -0.73 -10.45
C ASP A 13 11.36 -0.34 -8.97
N GLY A 14 11.02 -1.26 -8.07
CA GLY A 14 11.16 -1.07 -6.62
C GLY A 14 9.90 -0.58 -5.92
N GLN A 15 8.83 -0.22 -6.66
CA GLN A 15 7.49 -0.11 -6.08
C GLN A 15 7.02 -1.46 -5.55
N LYS A 16 6.18 -1.44 -4.52
CA LYS A 16 5.55 -2.63 -3.95
C LYS A 16 4.04 -2.48 -4.11
N TRP A 17 3.46 -3.43 -4.83
CA TRP A 17 2.02 -3.49 -5.08
C TRP A 17 1.40 -4.58 -4.23
N PHE A 18 0.23 -4.31 -3.69
CA PHE A 18 -0.50 -5.20 -2.79
C PHE A 18 -2.01 -5.00 -2.93
N VAL A 19 -2.79 -5.91 -2.35
CA VAL A 19 -4.25 -5.97 -2.42
C VAL A 19 -4.80 -6.04 -1.00
N GLY A 20 -5.93 -5.39 -0.77
CA GLY A 20 -6.72 -5.41 0.47
C GLY A 20 -7.97 -4.54 0.32
N ASP A 21 -8.89 -4.61 1.27
CA ASP A 21 -10.08 -3.75 1.33
C ASP A 21 -9.74 -2.45 2.07
N PHE A 22 -9.25 -1.44 1.37
CA PHE A 22 -8.72 -0.22 2.01
C PHE A 22 -9.80 0.80 2.38
N ASP A 23 -11.02 0.65 1.85
CA ASP A 23 -12.15 1.54 2.15
C ASP A 23 -13.29 0.86 2.94
N GLY A 24 -13.23 -0.45 3.16
CA GLY A 24 -14.13 -1.22 4.00
C GLY A 24 -15.45 -1.54 3.32
N ASP A 25 -15.49 -1.49 1.99
CA ASP A 25 -16.71 -1.72 1.21
C ASP A 25 -16.95 -3.20 0.85
N GLY A 26 -16.04 -4.07 1.28
CA GLY A 26 -16.06 -5.51 1.06
C GLY A 26 -15.50 -5.93 -0.30
N LYS A 27 -14.86 -5.01 -1.04
CA LYS A 27 -14.14 -5.33 -2.29
C LYS A 27 -12.64 -5.17 -2.10
N ASP A 28 -11.91 -6.03 -2.79
CA ASP A 28 -10.47 -5.89 -2.90
C ASP A 28 -10.09 -4.66 -3.75
N ASP A 29 -9.23 -3.83 -3.19
CA ASP A 29 -8.57 -2.69 -3.80
C ASP A 29 -7.12 -3.00 -4.18
N MET A 30 -6.41 -2.04 -4.75
CA MET A 30 -4.95 -2.14 -4.96
C MET A 30 -4.21 -1.01 -4.25
N GLY A 31 -3.12 -1.35 -3.57
CA GLY A 31 -2.24 -0.39 -2.93
C GLY A 31 -0.84 -0.42 -3.54
N LYS A 32 -0.17 0.72 -3.51
CA LYS A 32 1.18 0.92 -4.06
C LYS A 32 2.03 1.70 -3.06
N ALA A 33 2.97 1.02 -2.42
CA ALA A 33 4.03 1.67 -1.67
C ALA A 33 5.24 1.96 -2.56
N PHE A 34 5.82 3.14 -2.42
CA PHE A 34 6.97 3.56 -3.20
C PHE A 34 7.93 4.44 -2.41
N ASN A 35 9.19 4.44 -2.85
CA ASN A 35 10.24 5.25 -2.27
C ASN A 35 10.10 6.73 -2.69
N ASP A 36 9.94 7.59 -1.71
CA ASP A 36 9.91 9.05 -1.82
C ASP A 36 11.06 9.63 -0.99
N ASN A 37 12.25 9.68 -1.61
CA ASN A 37 13.53 10.10 -0.98
C ASN A 37 13.83 9.42 0.36
N GLY A 38 13.84 8.08 0.37
CA GLY A 38 14.16 7.23 1.52
C GLY A 38 12.99 6.97 2.46
N LEU A 39 11.84 7.60 2.23
CA LEU A 39 10.63 7.45 3.03
C LEU A 39 9.53 6.80 2.19
N ALA A 40 8.60 6.09 2.84
CA ALA A 40 7.51 5.44 2.14
C ALA A 40 6.38 6.44 1.86
N SER A 41 5.92 6.48 0.60
CA SER A 41 4.63 7.05 0.23
C SER A 41 3.73 5.93 -0.30
N ILE A 42 2.43 6.01 -0.04
CA ILE A 42 1.45 4.97 -0.40
C ILE A 42 0.30 5.62 -1.16
N ASP A 43 0.01 5.11 -2.34
CA ASP A 43 -1.23 5.40 -3.06
C ASP A 43 -2.16 4.18 -2.98
N PHE A 44 -3.45 4.40 -2.74
CA PHE A 44 -4.49 3.40 -2.93
C PHE A 44 -5.22 3.64 -4.24
N HIS A 45 -5.73 2.56 -4.82
CA HIS A 45 -6.52 2.49 -6.02
C HIS A 45 -7.81 1.76 -5.64
N ILE A 46 -8.82 2.54 -5.28
CA ILE A 46 -10.08 2.06 -4.71
C ILE A 46 -11.00 1.53 -5.80
N SER A 47 -11.48 0.32 -5.62
CA SER A 47 -12.28 -0.45 -6.54
C SER A 47 -13.72 0.07 -6.57
N THR A 48 -14.15 0.48 -7.75
CA THR A 48 -15.56 0.81 -8.01
C THR A 48 -16.37 -0.40 -8.49
N GLY A 49 -15.76 -1.60 -8.48
CA GLY A 49 -16.30 -2.83 -9.07
C GLY A 49 -16.23 -2.92 -10.60
N LYS A 50 -15.70 -1.88 -11.26
CA LYS A 50 -15.52 -1.81 -12.74
C LYS A 50 -14.43 -0.83 -13.16
N GLY A 51 -13.60 -0.41 -12.22
CA GLY A 51 -12.69 0.73 -12.35
C GLY A 51 -12.01 1.05 -11.03
N PHE A 52 -11.01 1.93 -11.07
CA PHE A 52 -10.27 2.34 -9.88
C PHE A 52 -10.21 3.87 -9.73
N ILE A 53 -10.28 4.35 -8.49
CA ILE A 53 -10.05 5.74 -8.12
C ILE A 53 -8.78 5.82 -7.27
N MET A 54 -7.78 6.56 -7.75
CA MET A 54 -6.52 6.72 -7.04
C MET A 54 -6.61 7.79 -5.96
N HIS A 55 -6.04 7.52 -4.79
CA HIS A 55 -5.83 8.52 -3.73
C HIS A 55 -4.50 8.28 -2.99
N ARG A 56 -3.92 9.36 -2.46
CA ARG A 56 -2.69 9.31 -1.64
C ARG A 56 -3.07 8.96 -0.20
N ALA A 57 -2.69 7.78 0.27
CA ALA A 57 -2.94 7.33 1.64
C ALA A 57 -1.88 7.84 2.63
N ALA A 58 -0.61 7.76 2.25
CA ALA A 58 0.50 8.21 3.10
C ALA A 58 1.56 8.96 2.29
N THR A 59 2.07 10.07 2.84
CA THR A 59 3.17 10.83 2.21
C THR A 59 4.39 10.83 3.12
N ARG A 60 5.47 10.19 2.66
CA ARG A 60 6.79 10.19 3.32
C ARG A 60 6.74 9.75 4.79
N GLN A 61 6.01 8.67 5.08
CA GLN A 61 5.83 8.11 6.43
C GLN A 61 6.64 6.82 6.63
N GLY A 62 7.53 6.85 7.62
CA GLY A 62 8.46 5.75 7.89
C GLY A 62 9.49 5.56 6.77
N GLY A 63 10.55 4.81 7.04
CA GLY A 63 11.58 4.54 6.02
C GLY A 63 11.12 3.56 4.96
N PHE A 64 11.81 3.58 3.81
CA PHE A 64 11.61 2.65 2.71
C PHE A 64 12.95 2.04 2.29
N TRP A 65 13.07 0.72 2.44
CA TRP A 65 14.29 -0.03 2.11
C TRP A 65 14.01 -1.17 1.13
N PRO A 66 14.98 -1.57 0.28
CA PRO A 66 14.78 -2.64 -0.69
C PRO A 66 14.40 -4.01 -0.08
N GLU A 67 14.96 -4.33 1.10
CA GLU A 67 14.85 -5.64 1.76
C GLU A 67 13.58 -5.78 2.61
N GLN A 68 12.84 -4.70 2.84
CA GLN A 68 11.62 -4.74 3.64
C GLN A 68 10.54 -5.56 2.94
N GLN A 69 9.71 -6.22 3.75
CA GLN A 69 8.53 -6.93 3.27
C GLN A 69 7.29 -6.11 3.57
N TRP A 70 6.29 -6.23 2.71
CA TRP A 70 5.00 -5.57 2.85
C TRP A 70 3.91 -6.62 3.01
N PHE A 71 2.96 -6.31 3.88
CA PHE A 71 1.80 -7.13 4.19
C PHE A 71 0.58 -6.23 4.22
N VAL A 72 -0.60 -6.83 4.14
CA VAL A 72 -1.88 -6.14 4.21
C VAL A 72 -2.82 -6.96 5.08
N GLY A 73 -3.63 -6.27 5.88
CA GLY A 73 -4.71 -6.87 6.64
C GLY A 73 -5.32 -5.86 7.62
N ASP A 74 -6.55 -6.14 8.06
CA ASP A 74 -7.24 -5.45 9.15
C ASP A 74 -6.51 -5.71 10.48
N PHE A 75 -5.52 -4.86 10.77
CA PHE A 75 -4.66 -5.01 11.93
C PHE A 75 -5.23 -4.30 13.16
N ASP A 76 -6.06 -3.27 12.97
CA ASP A 76 -6.68 -2.51 14.06
C ASP A 76 -8.12 -2.92 14.39
N GLY A 77 -8.76 -3.74 13.53
CA GLY A 77 -10.08 -4.31 13.72
C GLY A 77 -11.22 -3.39 13.31
N ASP A 78 -10.97 -2.35 12.50
CA ASP A 78 -11.99 -1.39 12.06
C ASP A 78 -12.80 -1.86 10.84
N GLY A 79 -12.39 -2.98 10.23
CA GLY A 79 -13.02 -3.56 9.05
C GLY A 79 -12.47 -3.06 7.73
N ARG A 80 -11.39 -2.26 7.75
CA ARG A 80 -10.55 -1.93 6.60
C ARG A 80 -9.21 -2.65 6.76
N ASP A 81 -8.54 -2.92 5.65
CA ASP A 81 -7.19 -3.45 5.67
C ASP A 81 -6.16 -2.31 5.74
N GLU A 82 -5.07 -2.50 6.47
CA GLU A 82 -3.95 -1.55 6.50
C GLU A 82 -2.71 -2.13 5.81
N PRO A 83 -1.93 -1.30 5.11
CA PRO A 83 -0.57 -1.65 4.75
C PRO A 83 0.28 -1.80 6.02
N GLY A 84 0.99 -2.91 6.12
CA GLY A 84 2.03 -3.14 7.10
C GLY A 84 3.37 -3.39 6.41
N LYS A 85 4.47 -3.05 7.07
CA LYS A 85 5.81 -3.44 6.62
C LYS A 85 6.62 -4.05 7.75
N VAL A 86 7.48 -5.00 7.39
CA VAL A 86 8.45 -5.62 8.30
C VAL A 86 9.86 -5.34 7.77
N PHE A 87 10.74 -4.87 8.64
CA PHE A 87 12.12 -4.52 8.32
C PHE A 87 13.06 -4.88 9.45
N SER A 88 14.36 -5.00 9.14
CA SER A 88 15.39 -5.23 10.15
C SER A 88 15.81 -3.90 10.78
N ALA A 89 15.73 -3.81 12.11
CA ALA A 89 16.32 -2.76 12.91
C ALA A 89 17.25 -3.39 13.94
N ASN A 90 18.56 -3.11 13.84
CA ASN A 90 19.59 -3.69 14.71
C ASN A 90 19.58 -5.23 14.77
N GLY A 91 19.24 -5.90 13.66
CA GLY A 91 19.19 -7.36 13.56
C GLY A 91 17.91 -7.99 14.12
N LEU A 92 16.93 -7.19 14.55
CA LEU A 92 15.62 -7.63 15.00
C LEU A 92 14.54 -7.14 14.03
N ALA A 93 13.45 -7.90 13.92
CA ALA A 93 12.30 -7.48 13.14
C ALA A 93 11.58 -6.31 13.83
N SER A 94 11.35 -5.23 13.09
CA SER A 94 10.47 -4.12 13.45
C SER A 94 9.34 -4.03 12.42
N MET A 95 8.20 -3.48 12.84
CA MET A 95 7.01 -3.39 12.00
C MET A 95 6.39 -2.00 12.12
N ASP A 96 5.98 -1.43 10.99
CA ASP A 96 5.13 -0.23 10.94
C ASP A 96 3.80 -0.63 10.30
N VAL A 97 2.70 -0.10 10.80
CA VAL A 97 1.35 -0.21 10.21
C VAL A 97 0.87 1.20 9.85
N TYR A 98 0.24 1.34 8.69
CA TYR A 98 -0.26 2.60 8.16
C TYR A 98 -1.77 2.68 8.36
N ILE A 99 -2.18 3.25 9.50
CA ILE A 99 -3.58 3.49 9.93
C ILE A 99 -4.05 4.87 9.49
#